data_AF-A0A5B2VSP8-F1
#
_entry.id   AF-A0A5B2VSP8-F1
#
_cell.length_a   1.000
_cell.length_b   1.000
_cell.length_c   1.000
_cell.angle_alpha   90.00
_cell.angle_beta   90.00
_cell.angle_gamma   90.00
#
_symmetry.space_group_name_H-M   'P 1'
#
loop_
_entity.id
_entity.type
_entity.pdbx_description
1 polymer ?
#
loop_
_entity_poly.entity_id
_entity_poly.type
_entity_poly.pdbx_seq_one_letter_code
_entity_poly.pdbx_strand_id
1 'polypeptide(L)' 'MPDRTTLEAELRDLDERRERIERVLRGALDRQRFAGDPQIVANAQADERNALRELDRLMTRSRAVEGQLLQQRGNT' A
#
# COMPACT_ATOMS: atom_id res chain seq x y z
N MET A 1 -11.38 -20.19 -8.82
CA MET A 1 -10.09 -19.68 -8.29
C MET A 1 -9.37 -19.02 -9.44
N PRO A 2 -8.82 -17.79 -9.28
CA PRO A 2 -8.01 -17.15 -10.32
C PRO A 2 -6.81 -18.04 -10.67
N ASP A 3 -6.36 -18.01 -11.91
CA ASP A 3 -5.14 -18.73 -12.29
C ASP A 3 -3.89 -18.05 -11.73
N ARG A 4 -2.76 -18.79 -11.76
CA ARG A 4 -1.50 -18.32 -11.21
C ARG A 4 -1.01 -17.02 -11.86
N THR A 5 -1.13 -16.90 -13.17
CA THR A 5 -0.68 -15.72 -13.93
C THR A 5 -1.47 -14.47 -13.53
N THR A 6 -2.78 -14.62 -13.31
CA THR A 6 -3.65 -13.54 -12.82
C THR A 6 -3.24 -13.09 -11.43
N LEU A 7 -2.95 -14.02 -10.51
CA LEU A 7 -2.51 -13.68 -9.15
C LEU A 7 -1.12 -13.03 -9.13
N GLU A 8 -0.19 -13.48 -9.98
CA GLU A 8 1.14 -12.86 -10.12
C GLU A 8 1.04 -11.45 -10.71
N ALA A 9 0.15 -11.22 -11.68
CA ALA A 9 -0.13 -9.88 -12.21
C ALA A 9 -0.77 -8.98 -11.14
N GLU A 10 -1.67 -9.52 -10.33
CA GLU A 10 -2.29 -8.78 -9.23
C GLU A 10 -1.26 -8.38 -8.16
N LEU A 11 -0.34 -9.26 -7.77
CA LEU A 11 0.74 -8.90 -6.85
C LEU A 11 1.60 -7.74 -7.38
N ARG A 12 1.90 -7.75 -8.68
CA ARG A 12 2.65 -6.65 -9.29
C ARG A 12 1.92 -5.32 -9.20
N ASP A 13 0.62 -5.29 -9.48
CA ASP A 13 -0.18 -4.07 -9.32
C ASP A 13 -0.27 -3.63 -7.85
N LEU A 14 -0.37 -4.57 -6.90
CA LEU A 14 -0.33 -4.27 -5.48
C LEU A 14 1.02 -3.67 -5.05
N ASP A 15 2.14 -4.17 -5.57
CA ASP A 15 3.47 -3.60 -5.30
C ASP A 15 3.59 -2.17 -5.87
N GLU A 16 3.15 -1.94 -7.10
CA GLU A 16 3.15 -0.59 -7.69
C GLU A 16 2.27 0.39 -6.90
N ARG A 17 1.12 -0.06 -6.41
CA ARG A 17 0.24 0.72 -5.54
C ARG A 17 0.91 1.02 -4.20
N ARG A 18 1.61 0.04 -3.60
CA ARG A 18 2.36 0.24 -2.37
C ARG A 18 3.41 1.34 -2.54
N GLU A 19 4.19 1.30 -3.62
CA GLU A 19 5.18 2.33 -3.89
C GLU A 19 4.55 3.74 -4.01
N ARG A 20 3.39 3.83 -4.66
CA ARG A 20 2.64 5.09 -4.76
C ARG A 20 2.23 5.62 -3.38
N ILE A 21 1.66 4.76 -2.53
CA ILE A 21 1.24 5.13 -1.17
C ILE A 21 2.44 5.54 -0.32
N GLU A 22 3.57 4.82 -0.42
CA GLU A 22 4.78 5.17 0.33
C GLU A 22 5.38 6.51 -0.10
N ARG A 23 5.28 6.88 -1.38
CA ARG A 23 5.67 8.22 -1.85
C ARG A 23 4.80 9.31 -1.22
N VAL A 24 3.48 9.09 -1.14
CA VAL A 24 2.55 10.02 -0.48
C VAL A 24 2.87 10.14 1.00
N LEU A 25 3.11 9.01 1.68
CA LEU A 25 3.48 8.97 3.09
C LEU A 25 4.77 9.76 3.36
N ARG A 26 5.82 9.55 2.58
CA ARG A 26 7.07 10.33 2.69
C ARG A 26 6.83 11.82 2.52
N GLY A 27 6.05 12.23 1.50
CA GLY A 27 5.72 13.64 1.29
C GLY A 27 4.85 14.24 2.39
N ALA A 28 4.00 13.45 3.04
CA ALA A 28 3.24 13.87 4.22
C ALA A 28 4.19 14.11 5.42
N LEU A 29 5.08 13.17 5.69
CA LEU A 29 6.06 13.27 6.79
C LEU A 29 7.00 14.47 6.59
N ASP A 30 7.49 14.70 5.37
CA ASP A 30 8.33 15.86 5.06
C ASP A 30 7.60 17.18 5.30
N ARG A 31 6.33 17.29 4.85
CA ARG A 31 5.52 18.48 5.09
C ARG A 31 5.26 18.71 6.57
N GLN A 32 5.00 17.67 7.36
CA GLN A 32 4.85 17.82 8.81
C GLN A 32 6.13 18.33 9.48
N ARG A 33 7.30 17.87 9.00
CA ARG A 33 8.59 18.22 9.60
C ARG A 33 9.07 19.62 9.22
N PHE A 34 8.80 20.06 8.00
CA PHE A 34 9.43 21.26 7.43
C PHE A 34 8.46 22.40 7.15
N ALA A 35 7.14 22.19 7.17
CA ALA A 35 6.20 23.29 7.01
C ALA A 35 6.13 24.15 8.27
N GLY A 36 6.24 25.47 8.11
CA GLY A 36 6.04 26.44 9.18
C GLY A 36 4.56 26.80 9.42
N ASP A 37 3.68 26.44 8.50
CA ASP A 37 2.24 26.73 8.57
C ASP A 37 1.48 25.59 9.28
N PRO A 38 0.81 25.86 10.41
CA PRO A 38 0.01 24.87 11.13
C PRO A 38 -1.09 24.19 10.29
N GLN A 39 -1.68 24.89 9.32
CA GLN A 39 -2.70 24.31 8.44
C GLN A 39 -2.09 23.29 7.48
N ILE A 40 -0.88 23.56 6.97
CA ILE A 40 -0.14 22.61 6.13
C ILE A 40 0.22 21.36 6.94
N VAL A 41 0.67 21.54 8.19
CA VAL A 41 0.98 20.41 9.10
C VAL A 41 -0.28 19.57 9.37
N ALA A 42 -1.42 20.20 9.67
CA ALA A 42 -2.67 19.49 9.93
C ALA A 42 -3.15 18.69 8.71
N ASN A 43 -3.06 19.27 7.51
CA ASN A 43 -3.38 18.58 6.27
C ASN A 43 -2.42 17.40 6.03
N ALA A 44 -1.12 17.58 6.26
CA ALA A 44 -0.13 16.53 6.11
C ALA A 44 -0.34 15.37 7.11
N GLN A 45 -0.82 15.63 8.33
CA GLN A 45 -1.23 14.59 9.28
C GLN A 45 -2.50 13.84 8.84
N ALA A 46 -3.42 14.51 8.13
CA ALA A 46 -4.57 13.83 7.54
C ALA A 46 -4.13 12.91 6.39
N ASP A 47 -3.22 13.41 5.53
CA ASP A 47 -2.65 12.65 4.42
C ASP A 47 -1.89 11.42 4.91
N GLU A 48 -1.07 11.55 5.96
CA GLU A 48 -0.38 10.42 6.60
C GLU A 48 -1.38 9.35 7.07
N ARG A 49 -2.40 9.76 7.84
CA ARG A 49 -3.41 8.83 8.36
C ARG A 49 -4.16 8.10 7.25
N ASN A 50 -4.44 8.79 6.15
CA ASN A 50 -5.10 8.17 4.99
C ASN A 50 -4.17 7.19 4.28
N ALA A 51 -2.91 7.56 4.04
CA ALA A 51 -1.91 6.69 3.43
C ALA A 51 -1.68 5.42 4.26
N LEU A 52 -1.59 5.53 5.59
CA LEU A 52 -1.42 4.37 6.47
C LEU A 52 -2.63 3.41 6.43
N ARG A 53 -3.86 3.94 6.39
CA ARG A 53 -5.07 3.12 6.25
C ARG A 53 -5.13 2.41 4.90
N GLU A 54 -4.70 3.09 3.83
CA GLU A 54 -4.65 2.49 2.50
C GLU A 54 -3.59 1.39 2.43
N LEU A 55 -2.43 1.62 3.04
CA LEU A 55 -1.35 0.64 3.13
C LEU A 55 -1.80 -0.62 3.88
N ASP A 56 -2.52 -0.48 5.00
CA ASP A 56 -3.04 -1.62 5.76
C ASP A 56 -3.98 -2.51 4.93
N ARG A 57 -4.92 -1.88 4.20
CA ARG A 57 -5.83 -2.58 3.29
C ARG A 57 -5.07 -3.28 2.16
N LEU A 58 -4.07 -2.60 1.59
CA LEU A 58 -3.24 -3.15 0.53
C LEU A 58 -2.46 -4.37 1.03
N MET A 59 -1.82 -4.28 2.20
CA MET A 59 -1.08 -5.40 2.79
C MET A 59 -1.98 -6.60 3.11
N THR A 60 -3.21 -6.33 3.55
CA THR A 60 -4.22 -7.38 3.75
C THR A 60 -4.55 -8.09 2.43
N ARG A 61 -4.71 -7.32 1.33
CA ARG A 61 -4.96 -7.90 0.01
C ARG A 61 -3.77 -8.67 -0.52
N SER A 62 -2.55 -8.14 -0.39
CA SER A 62 -1.31 -8.80 -0.82
C SER A 62 -1.16 -10.17 -0.16
N ARG A 63 -1.30 -10.24 1.16
CA ARG A 63 -1.26 -11.51 1.91
C ARG A 63 -2.32 -12.52 1.44
N ALA A 64 -3.51 -12.05 1.09
CA ALA A 64 -4.57 -12.93 0.58
C ALA A 64 -4.23 -13.51 -0.80
N VAL A 65 -3.57 -12.74 -1.67
CA VAL A 65 -3.11 -13.19 -3.00
C VAL A 65 -1.91 -14.13 -2.87
N GLU A 66 -0.93 -13.79 -2.02
CA GLU A 66 0.20 -14.66 -1.68
C GLU A 66 -0.27 -16.02 -1.14
N GLY A 67 -1.27 -16.01 -0.25
CA GLY A 67 -1.87 -17.24 0.29
C GLY A 67 -2.51 -18.11 -0.80
N GLN A 68 -3.19 -17.51 -1.78
CA GLN A 68 -3.75 -18.26 -2.92
C GLN A 68 -2.66 -18.85 -3.80
N LEU A 69 -1.57 -18.12 -4.06
CA LEU A 69 -0.43 -18.62 -4.82
C LEU A 69 0.27 -19.79 -4.12
N LEU A 70 0.41 -19.74 -2.78
CA LEU A 70 0.98 -20.82 -1.99
C LEU A 70 0.13 -22.09 -2.08
N GLN A 71 -1.20 -21.97 -2.02
CA GLN A 71 -2.13 -23.11 -2.18
C GLN A 71 -2.00 -23.76 -3.56
N GLN A 72 -1.78 -22.98 -4.61
CA GLN A 72 -1.59 -23.52 -5.96
C GLN A 72 -0.25 -24.24 -6.14
N ARG A 73 0.81 -23.83 -5.42
CA ARG A 73 2.11 -24.52 -5.44
C ARG A 73 2.11 -25.84 -4.66
N GLY A 74 1.27 -25.97 -3.63
CA GLY A 74 1.14 -27.19 -2.83
C GLY A 74 0.21 -28.25 -3.43
N ASN A 75 -0.53 -27.92 -4.49
CA ASN A 75 -1.48 -28.80 -5.19
C ASN A 75 -0.93 -29.42 -6.48
N THR A 76 0.39 -29.38 -6.68
CA THR A 76 1.15 -30.06 -7.76
C THR A 76 2.09 -31.07 -7.15
#